data_AF-A0A265N6U2-F1
#
_entry.id   AF-A0A265N6U2-F1
#
_cell.length_a   1.000
_cell.length_b   1.000
_cell.length_c   1.000
_cell.angle_alpha   90.00
_cell.angle_beta   90.00
_cell.angle_gamma   90.00
#
_symmetry.space_group_name_H-M   'P 1'
#
loop_
_entity.id
_entity.type
_entity.pdbx_description
1 polymer ?
#
loop_
_entity_poly.entity_id
_entity_poly.type
_entity_poly.pdbx_seq_one_letter_code
_entity_poly.pdbx_strand_id
1 'polypeptide(L)' 'MDKGTIIRTAVLVIALVNQFLIAAGLNPIPGSEALWGEVIATAFTMVAAVTAWFKNNYVTAKGKRQKEVLKEKGLTKAK' A
#
# COMPACT_ATOMS: atom_id res chain seq x y z
N MET A 1 -7.96 9.72 -16.69
CA MET A 1 -8.73 8.65 -16.00
C MET A 1 -8.55 8.85 -14.49
N ASP A 2 -9.63 8.96 -13.73
CA ASP A 2 -9.54 9.11 -12.27
C ASP A 2 -9.12 7.78 -11.61
N LYS A 3 -8.68 7.87 -10.35
CA LYS A 3 -8.19 6.70 -9.60
C LYS A 3 -9.25 5.60 -9.46
N GLY A 4 -10.51 5.98 -9.29
CA GLY A 4 -11.61 5.03 -9.18
C GLY A 4 -11.83 4.27 -10.48
N THR A 5 -11.76 4.96 -11.63
CA THR A 5 -11.83 4.31 -12.94
C THR A 5 -10.66 3.35 -13.16
N ILE A 6 -9.42 3.73 -12.82
CA ILE A 6 -8.26 2.82 -12.91
C ILE A 6 -8.49 1.54 -12.12
N ILE A 7 -8.95 1.66 -10.87
CA ILE A 7 -9.18 0.50 -9.99
C ILE A 7 -10.27 -0.41 -10.58
N ARG A 8 -11.40 0.16 -10.98
CA ARG A 8 -12.51 -0.63 -11.55
C ARG A 8 -12.09 -1.35 -12.83
N THR A 9 -11.36 -0.68 -13.72
CA THR A 9 -10.87 -1.29 -14.95
C THR A 9 -9.88 -2.41 -14.66
N ALA A 10 -8.98 -2.25 -13.68
CA ALA A 10 -8.05 -3.31 -13.29
C ALA A 10 -8.77 -4.55 -12.71
N VAL A 11 -9.73 -4.34 -11.81
CA VAL A 11 -10.57 -5.42 -11.25
C VAL A 11 -11.35 -6.14 -12.35
N LEU A 12 -11.92 -5.39 -13.29
CA LEU A 12 -12.64 -5.96 -14.45
C LEU A 12 -11.71 -6.83 -15.31
N VAL A 13 -10.50 -6.35 -15.62
CA VAL A 13 -9.53 -7.12 -16.42
C VAL A 13 -9.16 -8.43 -15.72
N ILE A 14 -8.91 -8.40 -14.40
CA ILE A 14 -8.59 -9.61 -13.62
C ILE A 14 -9.77 -10.59 -13.65
N ALA A 15 -11.00 -10.09 -13.50
CA ALA A 15 -12.20 -10.91 -13.56
C ALA A 15 -12.40 -11.55 -14.94
N LEU A 16 -12.20 -10.79 -16.03
CA LEU A 16 -12.28 -11.30 -17.40
C LEU A 16 -11.21 -12.36 -17.69
N VAL A 17 -9.98 -12.16 -17.21
CA VAL A 17 -8.92 -13.17 -17.30
C VAL A 17 -9.33 -14.45 -16.57
N ASN A 18 -9.88 -14.33 -15.35
CA ASN A 18 -10.34 -15.50 -14.62
C ASN A 18 -11.49 -16.23 -15.33
N GLN A 19 -12.46 -15.49 -15.86
CA GLN A 19 -13.56 -16.05 -16.66
C GLN A 19 -13.03 -16.78 -17.90
N PHE A 20 -12.03 -16.22 -18.57
CA PHE A 20 -11.37 -16.86 -19.71
C PHE A 20 -10.68 -18.16 -19.31
N LEU A 21 -9.93 -18.18 -18.20
CA LEU A 21 -9.28 -19.40 -17.70
C LEU A 21 -10.30 -20.51 -17.46
N ILE A 22 -11.40 -20.19 -16.78
CA ILE A 22 -12.49 -21.13 -16.52
C ILE A 22 -13.11 -21.65 -17.84
N ALA A 23 -13.43 -20.74 -18.77
CA ALA A 23 -14.03 -21.09 -20.06
C ALA A 23 -13.10 -21.96 -20.93
N ALA A 24 -11.79 -21.76 -20.81
CA ALA A 24 -10.77 -22.54 -21.53
C ALA A 24 -10.42 -23.87 -20.84
N GLY A 25 -11.06 -24.22 -19.71
CA GLY A 25 -10.73 -25.41 -18.91
C GLY A 25 -9.36 -25.33 -18.24
N LEU A 26 -8.81 -24.13 -18.08
CA LEU A 26 -7.55 -23.86 -17.38
C LEU A 26 -7.79 -23.61 -15.89
N ASN A 27 -6.69 -23.58 -15.12
CA ASN A 27 -6.77 -23.33 -13.69
C ASN A 27 -7.25 -21.89 -13.41
N PRO A 28 -8.34 -21.70 -12.65
CA PRO A 28 -8.78 -20.37 -12.24
C PRO A 28 -7.77 -19.72 -11.31
N ILE A 29 -7.84 -18.39 -11.17
CA ILE A 29 -7.08 -17.65 -10.17
C ILE A 29 -7.45 -18.21 -8.79
N PRO A 30 -6.48 -18.79 -8.06
CA PRO A 30 -6.75 -19.46 -6.80
C PRO A 30 -7.06 -18.46 -5.69
N GLY A 31 -7.76 -18.91 -4.64
CA GLY A 31 -8.05 -18.14 -3.44
C GLY A 31 -9.53 -17.84 -3.24
N SER A 32 -9.91 -17.57 -1.99
CA SER A 32 -11.26 -17.15 -1.60
C SER A 32 -11.33 -15.64 -1.47
N GLU A 33 -12.55 -15.10 -1.44
CA GLU A 33 -12.79 -13.69 -1.11
C GLU A 33 -12.11 -13.30 0.22
N ALA A 34 -12.22 -14.16 1.23
CA ALA A 34 -11.59 -13.97 2.53
C ALA A 34 -10.05 -13.88 2.43
N LEU A 35 -9.41 -14.82 1.72
CA LEU A 35 -7.95 -14.83 1.54
C LEU A 35 -7.47 -13.57 0.82
N TRP A 36 -8.14 -13.18 -0.27
CA TRP A 36 -7.77 -11.99 -1.02
C TRP A 36 -7.98 -10.71 -0.22
N GLY A 37 -9.06 -10.64 0.57
CA GLY A 37 -9.29 -9.56 1.54
C GLY A 37 -8.14 -9.43 2.54
N GLU A 38 -7.69 -10.55 3.12
CA GLU A 38 -6.58 -10.58 4.08
C GLU A 38 -5.25 -10.15 3.45
N VAL A 39 -4.94 -10.63 2.23
CA VAL A 39 -3.71 -10.27 1.51
C VAL A 39 -3.67 -8.76 1.24
N ILE A 40 -4.77 -8.19 0.73
CA ILE A 40 -4.86 -6.76 0.44
C ILE A 40 -4.75 -5.93 1.73
N ALA A 41 -5.46 -6.34 2.78
CA ALA A 41 -5.43 -5.65 4.08
C ALA A 41 -4.02 -5.67 4.69
N THR A 42 -3.35 -6.81 4.65
CA THR A 42 -1.98 -6.97 5.14
C THR A 42 -1.00 -6.09 4.36
N ALA A 43 -1.09 -6.11 3.03
CA ALA A 43 -0.24 -5.28 2.17
C ALA A 43 -0.44 -3.79 2.45
N PHE A 44 -1.70 -3.35 2.56
CA PHE A 44 -2.04 -1.97 2.89
C PHE A 44 -1.48 -1.56 4.26
N THR A 45 -1.71 -2.41 5.27
CA THR A 45 -1.25 -2.17 6.65
C THR A 45 0.27 -2.08 6.72
N MET A 46 0.98 -2.98 6.02
CA MET A 46 2.44 -2.97 5.94
C MET A 46 2.96 -1.65 5.35
N VAL A 47 2.42 -1.22 4.20
CA VAL A 47 2.84 0.03 3.54
C VAL A 47 2.55 1.23 4.43
N ALA A 48 1.38 1.28 5.06
CA ALA A 48 1.00 2.34 5.98
C ALA A 48 1.94 2.40 7.19
N ALA A 49 2.20 1.26 7.83
CA ALA A 49 3.08 1.15 8.99
C ALA A 49 4.51 1.58 8.67
N VAL A 50 5.09 1.07 7.58
CA VAL A 50 6.43 1.43 7.11
C VAL A 50 6.51 2.93 6.82
N THR A 51 5.52 3.48 6.11
CA THR A 51 5.47 4.92 5.79
C THR A 51 5.40 5.78 7.05
N ALA A 52 4.54 5.42 8.00
CA ALA A 52 4.39 6.14 9.26
C ALA A 52 5.68 6.07 10.09
N TRP A 53 6.29 4.90 10.17
CA TRP A 53 7.54 4.69 10.90
C TRP A 53 8.67 5.54 10.35
N PHE A 54 8.87 5.56 9.02
CA PHE A 54 9.92 6.37 8.39
C PHE A 54 9.71 7.87 8.61
N LYS A 55 8.46 8.34 8.57
CA LYS A 55 8.13 9.75 8.80
C LYS A 55 8.35 10.17 10.25
N ASN A 56 8.08 9.28 11.22
CA ASN A 56 8.16 9.62 12.64
C ASN A 56 9.57 9.45 13.24
N ASN A 57 10.46 8.68 12.61
CA ASN A 57 11.79 8.36 13.16
C ASN A 57 12.95 9.16 12.53
N TYR A 58 12.67 10.12 11.63
CA TYR A 58 13.69 10.97 10.98
C TYR A 58 14.86 10.19 10.34
N VAL A 59 14.62 8.96 9.86
CA VAL A 59 15.68 8.06 9.37
C VAL A 59 16.26 8.50 8.02
N THR A 60 15.44 9.14 7.19
CA THR A 60 15.83 9.64 5.87
C THR A 60 16.69 10.90 5.98
N ALA A 61 17.50 11.22 4.96
CA ALA A 61 18.27 12.46 4.92
C ALA A 61 17.39 13.72 5.08
N LYS A 62 16.19 13.72 4.48
CA LYS A 62 15.19 14.78 4.67
C LYS A 62 14.71 14.83 6.12
N GLY A 63 14.42 13.67 6.71
CA GLY A 63 14.03 13.56 8.11
C GLY A 63 15.09 14.10 9.07
N LYS A 64 16.37 13.78 8.85
CA LYS A 64 17.49 14.30 9.65
C LYS A 64 17.55 15.83 9.61
N ARG A 65 17.46 16.43 8.42
CA ARG A 65 17.39 17.91 8.26
C ARG A 65 16.16 18.52 8.94
N GLN A 66 15.00 17.86 8.84
CA GLN A 66 13.80 18.31 9.57
C GLN A 66 14.03 18.31 11.08
N LYS A 67 14.69 17.28 11.62
CA LYS A 67 15.03 17.20 13.05
C LYS A 67 15.98 18.33 13.47
N GLU A 68 16.96 18.69 12.65
CA GLU A 68 17.87 19.82 12.89
C GLU A 68 17.10 21.15 13.00
N VAL A 69 16.24 21.45 12.02
CA VAL A 69 15.40 22.66 12.03
C VAL A 69 14.46 22.70 13.23
N LEU A 70 13.86 21.56 13.59
CA LEU A 70 13.01 21.46 14.77
C LEU A 70 13.79 21.73 16.06
N LYS A 71 15.04 21.26 16.13
CA LYS A 71 15.93 21.50 17.29
C LYS A 71 16.31 22.98 17.39
N GLU A 72 16.69 23.60 16.29
CA GLU A 72 17.00 25.05 16.24
C GLU A 72 15.82 25.91 16.70
N LYS A 73 14.59 25.50 16.39
CA LYS A 73 13.36 26.20 16.78
C LYS A 73 12.84 25.82 18.16
N GLY A 74 13.54 24.96 18.91
CA GLY A 74 13.09 24.50 20.24
C GLY A 74 11.81 23.66 20.20
N LEU A 75 11.46 23.06 19.05
CA LEU A 75 10.26 22.26 18.84
C LEU A 75 10.48 20.76 19.08
N THR A 76 11.65 20.37 19.59
CA THR A 76 11.95 18.98 19.95
C THR A 76 11.75 18.74 21.44
N LYS A 77 11.16 17.60 21.83
CA LYS A 77 11.03 17.18 23.23
C LYS A 77 12.34 16.71 23.88
N ALA A 78 13.43 16.64 23.12
CA ALA A 78 14.75 16.29 23.66
C ALA A 78 15.31 17.52 24.38
N LYS A 79 15.66 17.35 25.67
CA LYS A 79 16.52 18.27 26.41
C LYS A 79 17.84 18.50 25.66
#